data_AF-A0A4V2JSF0-F1
#
_entry.id   AF-A0A4V2JSF0-F1
#
_cell.length_a   1.000
_cell.length_b   1.000
_cell.length_c   1.000
_cell.angle_alpha   90.00
_cell.angle_beta   90.00
_cell.angle_gamma   90.00
#
_symmetry.space_group_name_H-M   'P 1'
#
loop_
_entity.id
_entity.type
_entity.pdbx_description
1 polymer ?
#
loop_
_entity_poly.entity_id
_entity_poly.type
_entity_poly.pdbx_seq_one_letter_code
_entity_poly.pdbx_strand_id
1 'polypeptide(L)'
;MPIRTCVGCRRTDDQASLVRVARGAAGGVVVSRTAPGRGAWLHPGCGAAALKRRAIPRALRLPVSESAALAEVVAQVDALGPAWAFRPPSD
;
A
#
# COMPACT_ATOMS: atom_id res chain seq x y z
N MET A 1 8.11 -12.34 -12.10
CA MET A 1 7.66 -11.64 -10.88
C MET A 1 6.15 -11.36 -11.00
N PRO A 2 5.33 -11.48 -9.94
CA PRO A 2 3.91 -11.12 -10.05
C PRO A 2 3.73 -9.60 -10.26
N ILE A 3 2.86 -9.25 -11.19
CA ILE A 3 2.43 -7.86 -11.44
C ILE A 3 1.25 -7.51 -10.54
N ARG A 4 1.27 -6.33 -9.95
CA ARG A 4 0.20 -5.80 -9.10
C ARG A 4 -0.21 -4.41 -9.55
N THR A 5 -1.45 -4.04 -9.26
CA THR A 5 -1.96 -2.69 -9.53
C THR A 5 -1.82 -1.82 -8.29
N CYS A 6 -1.14 -0.69 -8.43
CA CYS A 6 -1.13 0.35 -7.44
C CYS A 6 -2.55 0.89 -7.25
N VAL A 7 -3.12 0.72 -6.05
CA VAL A 7 -4.42 1.31 -5.71
C VAL A 7 -4.34 2.82 -5.58
N GLY A 8 -3.12 3.39 -5.66
CA GLY A 8 -2.64 4.78 -5.57
C GLY A 8 -2.65 5.59 -6.88
N CYS A 9 -2.18 5.02 -7.98
CA CYS A 9 -2.14 5.67 -9.30
C CYS A 9 -2.83 4.84 -10.39
N ARG A 10 -3.33 3.65 -10.05
CA ARG A 10 -3.94 2.67 -10.97
C ARG A 10 -3.00 2.08 -12.02
N ARG A 11 -1.71 2.44 -12.03
CA ARG A 11 -0.68 1.77 -12.84
C ARG A 11 -0.34 0.39 -12.26
N THR A 12 0.06 -0.51 -13.14
CA THR A 12 0.62 -1.82 -12.78
C THR A 12 2.14 -1.75 -12.70
N ASP A 13 2.73 -2.57 -11.84
CA ASP A 13 4.18 -2.69 -11.70
C ASP A 13 4.52 -4.04 -11.07
N ASP A 14 5.81 -4.37 -11.04
CA ASP A 14 6.31 -5.50 -10.29
C ASP A 14 5.96 -5.37 -8.80
N GLN A 15 5.62 -6.50 -8.17
CA GLN A 15 5.36 -6.54 -6.75
C GLN A 15 6.56 -6.04 -5.91
N ALA A 16 7.79 -6.08 -6.44
CA ALA A 16 8.97 -5.51 -5.77
C ALA A 16 8.93 -3.97 -5.73
N SER A 17 8.38 -3.34 -6.76
CA SER A 17 8.19 -1.88 -6.87
C SER A 17 7.05 -1.33 -6.01
N LEU A 18 6.35 -2.20 -5.28
CA LEU A 18 5.11 -1.87 -4.57
C LEU A 18 5.18 -2.30 -3.11
N VAL A 19 4.61 -1.46 -2.25
CA VAL A 19 4.42 -1.71 -0.83
C VAL A 19 3.01 -2.24 -0.61
N ARG A 20 2.88 -3.32 0.17
CA ARG A 20 1.57 -3.85 0.57
C ARG A 20 1.18 -3.32 1.94
N VAL A 21 0.01 -2.70 2.00
CA VAL A 21 -0.71 -2.47 3.25
C VAL A 21 -1.78 -3.53 3.41
N ALA A 22 -2.01 -4.00 4.63
CA ALA A 22 -2.95 -5.06 4.93
C ALA A 22 -3.74 -4.75 6.19
N ARG A 23 -4.89 -5.40 6.36
CA ARG A 23 -5.63 -5.31 7.62
C ARG A 23 -4.88 -6.09 8.71
N GLY A 24 -4.59 -5.42 9.83
CA GLY A 24 -3.96 -6.04 10.99
C GLY A 24 -4.91 -7.01 11.72
N ALA A 25 -4.36 -8.04 12.35
CA ALA A 25 -5.15 -9.01 13.12
C ALA A 25 -5.86 -8.39 14.33
N ALA A 26 -5.25 -7.38 14.95
CA ALA A 26 -5.82 -6.62 16.08
C ALA A 26 -6.71 -5.44 15.63
N GLY A 27 -7.06 -5.35 14.34
CA GLY A 27 -7.67 -4.16 13.75
C GLY A 27 -6.63 -3.19 13.17
N GLY A 28 -7.11 -2.22 12.38
CA GLY A 28 -6.26 -1.22 11.74
C GLY A 28 -5.50 -1.73 10.49
N VAL A 29 -4.52 -0.94 10.05
CA VAL A 29 -3.74 -1.18 8.83
C VAL A 29 -2.26 -1.33 9.18
N VAL A 30 -1.58 -2.28 8.55
CA VAL A 30 -0.14 -2.54 8.73
C VAL A 30 0.55 -2.58 7.38
N VAL A 31 1.82 -2.17 7.33
CA VAL A 31 2.69 -2.44 6.17
C VAL A 31 3.20 -3.87 6.27
N SER A 32 2.74 -4.76 5.38
CA SER A 32 3.19 -6.15 5.36
C SER A 32 2.92 -6.83 4.03
N ARG A 33 3.96 -7.45 3.48
CA ARG A 33 3.87 -8.26 2.25
C ARG A 33 3.15 -9.59 2.47
N THR A 34 3.20 -10.12 3.69
CA THR A 34 2.77 -11.50 4.01
C THR A 34 1.60 -11.58 4.98
N ALA A 35 1.17 -10.47 5.58
CA ALA A 35 0.03 -10.47 6.50
C ALA A 35 -1.23 -11.08 5.83
N PRO A 36 -1.95 -11.98 6.52
CA PRO A 36 -3.09 -12.69 5.96
C PRO A 36 -4.26 -11.74 5.62
N GLY A 37 -5.17 -12.20 4.76
CA GLY A 37 -6.39 -11.48 4.44
C GLY A 37 -6.23 -10.36 3.40
N ARG A 38 -7.10 -9.34 3.49
CA ARG A 38 -7.20 -8.27 2.49
C ARG A 38 -5.98 -7.36 2.55
N GLY A 39 -5.44 -7.04 1.38
CA GLY A 39 -4.33 -6.11 1.21
C GLY A 39 -4.53 -5.19 0.02
N ALA A 40 -3.80 -4.08 0.01
CA ALA A 40 -3.73 -3.13 -1.07
C ALA A 40 -2.27 -2.83 -1.41
N TRP A 41 -1.97 -2.76 -2.70
CA TRP A 41 -0.63 -2.45 -3.20
C TRP A 41 -0.54 -0.97 -3.55
N LEU A 42 0.54 -0.31 -3.13
CA LEU A 42 0.80 1.09 -3.43
C LEU A 42 2.24 1.26 -3.86
N HIS A 43 2.48 2.13 -4.84
CA HIS A 43 3.79 2.71 -5.02
C HIS A 43 4.08 3.62 -3.83
N PRO A 44 5.33 3.66 -3.34
CA PRO A 44 5.77 4.76 -2.50
C PRO A 44 5.53 6.11 -3.20
N GLY A 45 5.09 7.12 -2.45
CA GLY A 45 4.73 8.44 -2.97
C GLY A 45 3.32 8.53 -3.55
N CYS A 46 2.59 7.41 -3.67
CA CYS A 46 1.19 7.41 -4.10
C CYS A 46 0.18 7.44 -2.94
N GLY A 47 0.65 7.65 -1.72
CA GLY A 47 -0.16 7.71 -0.51
C GLY A 47 -1.26 8.76 -0.54
N ALA A 48 -0.90 10.02 -0.81
CA ALA A 48 -1.86 11.13 -0.93
C ALA A 48 -2.97 10.83 -1.96
N ALA A 49 -2.60 10.28 -3.13
CA ALA A 49 -3.56 9.89 -4.16
C ALA A 49 -4.49 8.76 -3.67
N ALA A 50 -3.97 7.79 -2.91
CA ALA A 50 -4.76 6.71 -2.33
C ALA A 50 -5.74 7.19 -1.25
N LEU A 51 -5.34 8.16 -0.43
CA LEU A 51 -6.22 8.81 0.55
C LEU A 51 -7.34 9.60 -0.15
N LYS A 52 -6.98 10.47 -1.12
CA LYS A 52 -7.95 11.33 -1.82
C LYS A 52 -9.11 10.56 -2.44
N ARG A 53 -8.86 9.38 -3.01
CA ARG A 53 -9.92 8.54 -3.60
C ARG A 53 -10.48 7.45 -2.68
N ARG A 54 -10.11 7.44 -1.40
CA ARG A 54 -10.49 6.40 -0.43
C ARG A 54 -10.16 4.98 -0.92
N ALA A 55 -9.00 4.78 -1.55
CA ALA A 55 -8.62 3.51 -2.14
C ALA A 55 -8.33 2.43 -1.10
N ILE A 56 -7.55 2.78 -0.07
CA ILE A 56 -7.14 1.81 0.96
C ILE A 56 -8.33 1.35 1.80
N PRO A 57 -9.21 2.24 2.34
CA PRO A 57 -10.35 1.78 3.14
C PRO A 57 -11.30 0.89 2.32
N ARG A 58 -11.47 1.20 1.03
CA ARG A 58 -12.28 0.40 0.11
C ARG A 58 -11.65 -0.98 -0.16
N ALA A 59 -10.35 -1.04 -0.41
CA ALA A 59 -9.63 -2.29 -0.68
C ALA A 59 -9.58 -3.21 0.55
N LEU A 60 -9.40 -2.63 1.73
CA LEU A 60 -9.30 -3.36 3.00
C LEU A 60 -10.67 -3.62 3.66
N ARG A 61 -11.74 -2.98 3.16
CA ARG A 61 -13.08 -2.98 3.77
C ARG A 61 -13.05 -2.51 5.23
N LEU A 62 -12.38 -1.40 5.47
CA LEU A 62 -12.31 -0.80 6.80
C LEU A 62 -13.62 -0.06 7.12
N PRO A 63 -14.12 -0.15 8.36
CA PRO A 63 -15.15 0.75 8.83
C PRO A 63 -14.66 2.20 8.84
N VAL A 64 -15.58 3.16 8.70
CA VAL A 64 -15.26 4.60 8.65
C VAL A 64 -14.52 5.07 9.92
N SER A 65 -14.83 4.49 11.08
CA SER A 65 -14.18 4.77 12.36
C SER A 65 -12.69 4.38 12.40
N GLU A 66 -12.23 3.45 11.56
CA GLU A 66 -10.84 3.00 11.51
C GLU A 66 -9.98 3.79 10.50
N SER A 67 -10.55 4.82 9.86
CA SER A 67 -9.86 5.59 8.81
C SER A 67 -8.84 6.62 9.33
N ALA A 68 -8.88 6.98 10.62
CA ALA A 68 -7.91 7.92 11.22
C ALA A 68 -6.49 7.34 11.26
N ALA A 69 -6.34 6.03 11.50
CA ALA A 69 -5.05 5.33 11.51
C ALA A 69 -4.42 5.18 10.10
N LEU A 70 -5.15 5.56 9.05
CA LEU A 70 -4.71 5.38 7.67
C LEU A 70 -3.62 6.38 7.27
N ALA A 71 -3.69 7.61 7.80
CA ALA A 71 -2.76 8.67 7.44
C ALA A 71 -1.32 8.32 7.84
N GLU A 72 -1.14 7.73 9.02
CA GLU A 72 0.18 7.31 9.51
C GLU A 72 0.77 6.19 8.66
N VAL A 73 0.00 5.14 8.35
CA VAL A 73 0.45 4.05 7.49
C VAL A 73 0.77 4.54 6.09
N VAL A 74 -0.02 5.49 5.58
CA VAL A 74 0.25 6.11 4.28
C VAL A 74 1.54 6.92 4.30
N ALA A 75 1.79 7.67 5.37
CA ALA A 75 3.06 8.37 5.54
C ALA A 75 4.24 7.39 5.62
N GLN A 76 4.09 6.24 6.28
CA GLN A 76 5.10 5.17 6.28
C GLN A 76 5.37 4.64 4.87
N VAL A 77 4.31 4.37 4.08
CA VAL A 77 4.46 3.92 2.68
C VAL A 77 5.21 4.96 1.83
N ASP A 78 4.88 6.24 2.01
CA ASP A 78 5.52 7.32 1.25
C ASP A 78 6.96 7.60 1.73
N ALA A 79 7.25 7.40 3.02
CA ALA A 79 8.59 7.53 3.61
C ALA A 79 9.57 6.44 3.17
N LEU A 80 9.10 5.31 2.62
CA LEU A 80 9.96 4.26 2.06
C LEU A 80 10.73 4.71 0.81
N GLY A 81 10.47 5.92 0.29
CA GLY A 81 11.16 6.47 -0.89
C GLY A 81 10.73 5.78 -2.18
N PRO A 82 11.04 6.32 -3.37
CA PRO A 82 10.50 5.81 -4.62
C PRO A 82 10.89 4.34 -4.86
N ALA A 83 9.98 3.61 -5.50
CA ALA A 83 10.02 2.17 -5.78
C ALA A 83 11.34 1.60 -6.36
N TRP A 84 12.23 2.46 -6.86
CA TRP A 84 13.52 2.10 -7.46
C TRP A 84 14.70 2.08 -6.47
N ALA A 85 14.51 2.43 -5.18
CA ALA A 85 15.57 2.40 -4.16
C ALA A 85 16.09 0.97 -3.85
N PHE A 86 15.45 -0.07 -4.40
CA PHE A 86 16.00 -1.43 -4.46
C PHE A 86 15.86 -1.99 -5.89
N ARG A 87 16.78 -1.61 -6.78
CA ARG A 87 16.99 -2.25 -8.09
C ARG A 87 18.14 -3.25 -7.94
N PRO A 88 17.93 -4.56 -7.71
CA PRO A 88 18.98 -5.53 -8.03
C PRO A 88 19.19 -5.53 -9.56
N PRO A 89 20.40 -5.82 -10.06
CA PRO A 89 20.75 -5.68 -11.47
C PRO A 89 19.83 -6.54 -12.35
N SER A 90 19.45 -5.97 -13.49
CA SER A 90 18.79 -6.68 -14.58
C SER A 90 19.79 -7.65 -15.20
N ASP A 91 19.47 -8.95 -15.22
CA ASP A 91 20.04 -9.90 -16.18
C ASP A 91 19.36 -9.72 -17.55
#